data_AF-A0A350YLD9-F1
#
_entry.id   AF-A0A350YLD9-F1
#
_cell.length_a   1.000
_cell.length_b   1.000
_cell.length_c   1.000
_cell.angle_alpha   90.00
_cell.angle_beta   90.00
_cell.angle_gamma   90.00
#
_symmetry.space_group_name_H-M   'P 1'
#
loop_
_entity.id
_entity.type
_entity.pdbx_description
1 polymer ?
#
loop_
_entity_poly.entity_id
_entity_poly.type
_entity_poly.pdbx_seq_one_letter_code
_entity_poly.pdbx_strand_id
1 'polypeptide(L)'
;MSKFVKYSKLIVMEAVILNSDSKSDMKLLLELAKKIGIRARVITESEIEDIGLTFAIKQGKTNEYIDNEAFLKNSENDCKD
;
A
#
# COMPACT_ATOMS: atom_id res chain seq x y z
N MET A 1 5.89 -27.52 38.35
CA MET A 1 6.34 -26.45 37.43
C MET A 1 5.47 -26.47 36.18
N SER A 2 4.45 -25.62 36.11
CA SER A 2 3.63 -25.47 34.90
C SER A 2 4.05 -24.21 34.17
N LYS A 3 4.37 -24.34 32.88
CA LYS A 3 4.96 -23.32 32.02
C LYS A 3 3.95 -22.19 31.76
N PHE A 4 4.33 -20.96 32.10
CA PHE A 4 3.63 -19.75 31.67
C PHE A 4 3.86 -19.53 30.16
N VAL A 5 2.86 -19.83 29.34
CA VAL A 5 2.85 -19.43 27.93
C VAL A 5 2.32 -18.00 27.87
N LYS A 6 3.23 -17.02 27.66
CA LYS A 6 2.84 -15.64 27.35
C LYS A 6 2.26 -15.62 25.94
N TYR A 7 0.94 -15.52 25.82
CA TYR A 7 0.31 -15.18 24.55
C TYR A 7 0.69 -13.74 24.19
N SER A 8 1.56 -13.57 23.20
CA SER A 8 1.80 -12.26 22.58
C SER A 8 0.55 -11.86 21.80
N LYS A 9 -0.19 -10.88 22.33
CA LYS A 9 -1.30 -10.24 21.62
C LYS A 9 -0.82 -9.80 20.24
N LEU A 10 -1.42 -10.32 19.17
CA LEU A 10 -1.22 -9.83 17.82
C LEU A 10 -1.74 -8.39 17.77
N ILE A 11 -0.85 -7.41 17.63
CA ILE A 11 -1.21 -6.03 17.39
C ILE A 11 -1.58 -5.93 15.91
N VAL A 12 -2.86 -5.81 15.61
CA VAL A 12 -3.32 -5.47 14.26
C VAL A 12 -3.04 -3.98 14.06
N MET A 13 -2.15 -3.65 13.12
CA MET A 13 -1.89 -2.26 12.74
C MET A 13 -2.90 -1.83 11.68
N GLU A 14 -3.61 -0.74 11.94
CA GLU A 14 -4.44 -0.05 10.96
C GLU A 14 -3.69 1.16 10.44
N ALA A 15 -3.67 1.34 9.11
CA ALA A 15 -2.99 2.43 8.42
C ALA A 15 -3.98 3.15 7.50
N VAL A 16 -3.91 4.48 7.47
CA VAL A 16 -4.74 5.35 6.64
C VAL A 16 -3.82 6.29 5.85
N ILE A 17 -4.13 6.49 4.57
CA ILE A 17 -3.45 7.46 3.69
C ILE A 17 -4.36 8.68 3.57
N LEU A 18 -3.80 9.88 3.81
CA LEU A 18 -4.51 11.15 3.74
C LEU A 18 -3.91 11.99 2.62
N ASN A 19 -4.74 12.40 1.66
CA ASN A 19 -4.36 13.28 0.56
C ASN A 19 -5.14 14.60 0.69
N SER A 20 -4.48 15.74 0.48
CA SER A 20 -5.09 17.07 0.48
C SER A 20 -4.26 18.03 -0.34
N ASP A 21 -4.93 18.96 -1.03
CA ASP A 21 -4.27 20.06 -1.74
C ASP A 21 -3.87 21.21 -0.78
N SER A 22 -4.37 21.18 0.47
CA SER A 22 -4.14 22.21 1.48
C SER A 22 -3.04 21.79 2.46
N LYS A 23 -1.88 22.43 2.35
CA LYS A 23 -0.74 22.19 3.25
C LYS A 23 -1.05 22.57 4.71
N SER A 24 -1.89 23.59 4.94
CA SER A 24 -2.25 24.04 6.29
C SER A 24 -3.12 23.00 7.01
N ASP A 25 -4.10 22.43 6.31
CA ASP A 25 -5.02 21.47 6.91
C ASP A 25 -4.32 20.15 7.21
N MET A 26 -3.44 19.72 6.31
CA MET A 26 -2.60 18.53 6.54
C MET A 26 -1.68 18.69 7.76
N LYS A 27 -1.12 19.89 7.95
CA LYS A 27 -0.30 20.19 9.13
C LYS A 27 -1.12 20.10 10.42
N LEU A 28 -2.33 20.66 10.43
CA LEU A 28 -3.25 20.59 11.57
C LEU A 28 -3.60 19.14 11.93
N LEU A 29 -3.93 18.32 10.93
CA LEU A 29 -4.23 16.90 11.12
C LEU A 29 -3.03 16.13 11.69
N LEU A 30 -1.82 16.41 11.18
CA LEU A 30 -0.60 15.78 11.66
C LEU A 30 -0.31 16.13 13.13
N GLU A 31 -0.49 17.40 13.50
CA GLU A 31 -0.31 17.87 14.88
C GLU A 31 -1.35 17.26 15.82
N LEU A 32 -2.60 17.17 15.39
CA LEU A 32 -3.67 16.53 16.14
C LEU A 32 -3.36 15.05 16.37
N ALA A 33 -3.00 14.32 15.33
CA ALA A 33 -2.66 12.89 15.40
C ALA A 33 -1.53 12.63 16.41
N LYS A 34 -0.47 13.45 16.36
CA LYS A 34 0.63 13.38 17.33
C LYS A 34 0.16 13.65 18.76
N LYS A 35 -0.73 14.63 18.95
CA LYS A 35 -1.26 15.00 20.26
C LYS A 35 -2.09 13.88 20.91
N ILE A 36 -2.81 13.10 20.10
CA ILE A 36 -3.63 11.97 20.58
C ILE A 36 -2.87 10.63 20.61
N GLY A 37 -1.55 10.65 20.43
CA GLY A 37 -0.69 9.47 20.53
C GLY A 37 -0.68 8.56 19.29
N ILE A 38 -1.20 9.04 18.15
CA ILE A 38 -1.13 8.33 16.87
C ILE A 38 0.20 8.65 16.19
N ARG A 39 0.86 7.61 15.68
CA ARG A 39 2.08 7.76 14.88
C ARG A 39 1.71 8.34 13.51
N ALA A 40 2.09 9.59 13.27
CA ALA A 40 1.87 10.30 12.01
C ALA A 40 3.15 10.96 11.50
N ARG A 41 3.46 10.76 10.22
CA ARG A 41 4.56 11.40 9.49
C ARG A 41 4.17 11.65 8.04
N VAL A 42 4.84 12.59 7.40
CA VAL A 42 4.77 12.77 5.95
C VAL A 42 5.58 11.63 5.30
N ILE A 43 5.03 11.03 4.26
CA ILE A 43 5.68 9.99 3.47
C ILE A 43 6.56 10.62 2.38
N THR A 44 7.67 9.97 2.04
CA THR A 44 8.53 10.41 0.93
C THR A 44 7.94 10.00 -0.41
N GLU A 45 8.40 10.62 -1.49
CA GLU A 45 8.01 10.26 -2.85
C GLU A 45 8.30 8.79 -3.16
N SER A 46 9.47 8.28 -2.79
CA SER A 46 9.83 6.87 -2.94
C SER A 46 8.87 5.92 -2.23
N GLU A 47 8.38 6.29 -1.05
CA GLU A 47 7.41 5.47 -0.32
C GLU A 47 6.03 5.48 -0.99
N ILE A 48 5.65 6.59 -1.62
CA ILE A 48 4.43 6.68 -2.43
C ILE A 48 4.55 5.76 -3.65
N GLU A 49 5.69 5.77 -4.33
CA GLU A 49 5.97 4.88 -5.46
C GLU A 49 5.90 3.41 -5.06
N ASP A 50 6.52 3.02 -3.94
CA ASP A 50 6.48 1.65 -3.42
C ASP A 50 5.05 1.18 -3.08
N ILE A 51 4.23 2.07 -2.52
CA ILE A 51 2.81 1.82 -2.26
C ILE A 51 2.07 1.62 -3.59
N GLY A 52 2.28 2.51 -4.56
CA GLY A 52 1.68 2.43 -5.89
C GLY A 52 2.04 1.14 -6.61
N LEU A 53 3.31 0.74 -6.55
CA LEU A 53 3.80 -0.52 -7.11
C LEU A 53 3.15 -1.74 -6.44
N THR A 54 3.03 -1.73 -5.12
CA THR A 54 2.35 -2.79 -4.37
C THR A 54 0.88 -2.93 -4.82
N PHE A 55 0.18 -1.81 -5.02
CA PHE A 55 -1.19 -1.82 -5.55
C PHE A 55 -1.25 -2.37 -6.98
N ALA A 56 -0.35 -1.93 -7.86
CA ALA A 56 -0.28 -2.43 -9.24
C ALA A 56 -0.02 -3.94 -9.30
N ILE A 57 0.89 -4.45 -8.48
CA ILE A 57 1.16 -5.90 -8.37
C ILE A 57 -0.09 -6.63 -7.89
N LYS A 58 -0.79 -6.12 -6.87
CA LYS A 58 -2.01 -6.76 -6.37
C LYS A 58 -3.13 -6.76 -7.41
N GLN A 59 -3.26 -5.71 -8.21
CA GLN A 59 -4.24 -5.63 -9.29
C GLN A 59 -3.87 -6.57 -10.45
N GLY A 60 -2.59 -6.60 -10.83
CA GLY A 60 -2.10 -7.44 -11.92
C GLY A 60 -1.96 -8.92 -11.55
N LYS A 61 -1.87 -9.25 -10.26
CA LYS A 61 -1.90 -10.63 -9.76
C LYS A 61 -3.33 -11.17 -9.82
N THR A 62 -3.77 -11.47 -11.03
CA THR A 62 -4.95 -12.30 -11.25
C THR A 62 -4.58 -13.75 -10.95
N ASN A 63 -5.49 -14.54 -10.38
CA ASN A 63 -5.30 -16.00 -10.25
C ASN A 63 -5.62 -16.72 -11.57
N GLU A 64 -5.60 -15.99 -12.68
CA GLU A 64 -5.92 -16.49 -14.00
C GLU A 64 -4.63 -16.97 -14.68
N TYR A 65 -4.69 -18.17 -15.23
CA TYR A 65 -3.59 -18.70 -16.03
C TYR A 65 -3.57 -17.98 -17.37
N ILE A 66 -2.55 -17.17 -17.61
CA ILE A 66 -2.31 -16.54 -18.91
C ILE A 66 -1.39 -17.47 -19.70
N ASP A 67 -1.88 -17.95 -20.84
CA ASP A 67 -1.04 -18.64 -21.82
C ASP A 67 -0.12 -17.61 -22.50
N ASN A 68 1.18 -17.71 -22.22
CA ASN A 68 2.17 -16.75 -22.65
C ASN A 68 2.29 -16.66 -24.18
N GLU A 69 2.10 -17.77 -24.92
CA GLU A 69 2.20 -17.76 -26.38
C GLU A 69 1.02 -17.02 -27.03
N ALA A 70 -0.19 -17.21 -26.49
CA ALA A 70 -1.39 -16.49 -26.93
C ALA A 70 -1.33 -15.00 -26.57
N PHE A 71 -0.78 -14.66 -25.39
CA PHE A 71 -0.62 -13.28 -24.95
C PHE A 71 0.34 -12.50 -25.87
N LEU A 72 1.52 -13.07 -26.15
CA LEU A 72 2.54 -12.43 -26.98
C LEU A 72 2.07 -12.22 -28.43
N LYS A 73 1.36 -13.20 -28.99
CA LYS A 73 0.82 -13.13 -30.36
C LYS A 73 -0.25 -12.04 -30.54
N ASN A 74 -1.00 -11.72 -29.48
CA ASN A 74 -1.98 -10.63 -29.52
C ASN A 74 -1.29 -9.26 -29.50
N SER A 75 -0.26 -9.08 -28.65
CA SER A 75 0.49 -7.81 -28.57
C SER A 75 1.30 -7.46 -29.83
N GLU A 76 1.66 -8.43 -30.68
CA GLU A 76 2.33 -8.17 -31.96
C GLU A 76 1.39 -7.61 -33.04
N ASN A 77 0.07 -7.82 -32.92
CA ASN A 77 -0.91 -7.28 -33.86
C ASN A 77 -1.31 -5.84 -33.51
N ASP A 78 -1.18 -5.42 -32.25
CA ASP A 78 -1.47 -4.06 -31.79
C ASP A 78 -0.39 -3.03 -32.19
N CYS A 79 0.74 -3.48 -32.75
CA CYS A 79 1.79 -2.61 -33.31
C CYS A 79 1.79 -2.57 -34.85
N LYS A 80 0.74 -3.06 -35.52
CA LYS A 80 0.56 -2.95 -36.98
C LYS A 80 -0.49 -1.90 -37.34
N ASP A 81 -0.19 -0.65 -37.03
CA ASP A 81 -0.79 0.53 -37.66
C ASP A 81 0.30 1.38 -38.32
#